data_AF-A0A5J4XG21-F1
#
_entry.id   AF-A0A5J4XG21-F1
#
_cell.length_a   1.000
_cell.length_b   1.000
_cell.length_c   1.000
_cell.angle_alpha   90.00
_cell.angle_beta   90.00
_cell.angle_gamma   90.00
#
_symmetry.space_group_name_H-M   'P 1'
#
loop_
_entity.id
_entity.type
_entity.pdbx_description
1 polymer ?
#
loop_
_entity_poly.entity_id
_entity_poly.type
_entity_poly.pdbx_seq_one_letter_code
_entity_poly.pdbx_strand_id
1 'polypeptide(L)'
;MELAKERSIKSYMYRLAQAVLAREEPEETFLKSIPQDLVYLQIIHPSSIPEREVRRRLRLLTKQRRRKHSMRMILWAATAAPLTLLLLTPIPALPAYYCLYRAFSHRQALAGCRSLTDAFSHNDAQQLQSVSPESAVTAKAQIVYEKKKLEDMVQPTMVSSAELDAIVKPQVRLNNPIEDAEVMKVGSLYRINNLLEHVAKARKQAAGAMFPRHVNG
;
A
#
# COMPACT_ATOMS: atom_id res chain seq x y z
N MET A 1 5.22 9.88 -45.06
CA MET A 1 6.05 9.72 -43.85
C MET A 1 6.27 11.09 -43.25
N GLU A 2 5.40 11.53 -42.33
CA GLU A 2 5.64 12.75 -41.56
C GLU A 2 6.44 12.40 -40.30
N LEU A 3 7.70 12.79 -40.32
CA LEU A 3 8.61 12.75 -39.19
C LEU A 3 8.07 13.71 -38.12
N ALA A 4 7.49 13.13 -37.07
CA ALA A 4 6.98 13.87 -35.93
C ALA A 4 8.06 14.83 -35.39
N LYS A 5 7.69 16.11 -35.24
CA LYS A 5 8.49 17.16 -34.60
C LYS A 5 8.61 16.86 -33.09
N GLU A 6 9.43 15.87 -32.77
CA GLU A 6 9.72 15.40 -31.42
C GLU A 6 10.71 16.32 -30.72
N ARG A 7 10.18 17.27 -29.93
CA ARG A 7 10.77 17.85 -28.69
C ARG A 7 9.82 18.90 -28.11
N SER A 8 8.55 18.53 -27.92
CA SER A 8 7.56 19.40 -27.29
C SER A 8 7.73 19.37 -25.76
N ILE A 9 7.64 20.52 -25.10
CA ILE A 9 7.62 20.63 -23.63
C ILE A 9 6.58 19.65 -23.02
N LYS A 10 5.49 19.37 -23.75
CA LYS A 10 4.47 18.39 -23.37
C LYS A 10 5.01 16.96 -23.27
N SER A 11 5.84 16.50 -24.23
CA SER A 11 6.41 15.14 -24.17
C SER A 11 7.47 15.02 -23.08
N TYR A 12 8.21 16.10 -22.80
CA TYR A 12 9.11 16.16 -21.65
C TYR A 12 8.34 16.08 -20.32
N MET A 13 7.29 16.88 -20.14
CA MET A 13 6.44 16.83 -18.94
C MET A 13 5.81 15.45 -18.75
N TYR A 14 5.29 14.86 -19.83
CA TYR A 14 4.71 13.51 -19.78
C TYR A 14 5.74 12.47 -19.34
N ARG A 15 6.95 12.49 -19.93
CA ARG A 15 8.05 11.58 -19.55
C ARG A 15 8.47 11.78 -18.10
N LEU A 16 8.54 13.02 -17.62
CA LEU A 16 8.88 13.34 -16.25
C LEU A 16 7.80 12.85 -15.28
N ALA A 17 6.52 13.07 -15.60
CA ALA A 17 5.39 12.55 -14.82
C ALA A 17 5.40 11.01 -14.77
N GLN A 18 5.63 10.35 -15.90
CA GLN A 18 5.75 8.89 -15.95
C GLN A 18 6.96 8.38 -15.16
N ALA A 19 8.11 9.04 -15.27
CA ALA A 19 9.30 8.69 -14.49
C ALA A 19 9.07 8.84 -12.98
N VAL A 20 8.28 9.84 -12.58
CA VAL A 20 7.87 10.06 -11.19
C VAL A 20 6.91 8.96 -10.71
N LEU A 21 5.86 8.67 -11.46
CA LEU A 21 4.88 7.63 -11.12
C LEU A 21 5.51 6.23 -11.08
N ALA A 22 6.51 5.99 -11.94
CA ALA A 22 7.28 4.76 -11.95
C ALA A 22 8.16 4.55 -10.70
N ARG A 23 8.39 5.60 -9.89
CA ARG A 23 9.14 5.51 -8.63
C ARG A 23 8.28 5.17 -7.41
N GLU A 24 6.96 5.10 -7.56
CA GLU A 24 6.11 4.71 -6.44
C GLU A 24 6.39 3.26 -6.04
N GLU A 25 6.58 3.04 -4.73
CA GLU A 25 6.75 1.69 -4.19
C GLU A 25 5.40 0.95 -4.31
N PRO A 26 5.38 -0.34 -4.69
CA PRO A 26 4.15 -1.10 -4.90
C PRO A 26 3.32 -1.18 -3.60
N GLU A 27 3.99 -1.21 -2.45
CA GLU A 27 3.35 -1.18 -1.14
C GLU A 27 2.70 0.18 -0.83
N GLU A 28 3.26 1.29 -1.34
CA GLU A 28 2.62 2.61 -1.25
C GLU A 28 1.33 2.61 -2.07
N THR A 29 1.36 2.04 -3.28
CA THR A 29 0.16 1.92 -4.12
C THR A 29 -0.90 1.04 -3.49
N PHE A 30 -0.51 -0.09 -2.89
CA PHE A 30 -1.41 -0.95 -2.12
C PHE A 30 -2.09 -0.17 -0.98
N LEU A 31 -1.32 0.51 -0.13
CA LEU A 31 -1.86 1.25 1.01
C LEU A 31 -2.72 2.45 0.60
N LYS A 32 -2.44 3.09 -0.55
CA LYS A 32 -3.28 4.15 -1.12
C LYS A 32 -4.63 3.65 -1.61
N SER A 33 -4.70 2.39 -2.06
CA SER A 33 -5.96 1.78 -2.52
C SER A 33 -6.92 1.44 -1.39
N ILE A 34 -6.43 1.39 -0.14
CA ILE A 34 -7.25 1.14 1.04
C ILE A 34 -7.95 2.46 1.42
N PRO A 35 -9.29 2.51 1.43
CA PRO A 35 -10.02 3.70 1.84
C PRO A 35 -9.77 3.99 3.31
N GLN A 36 -9.81 5.28 3.67
CA GLN A 36 -9.65 5.71 5.07
C GLN A 36 -10.79 5.16 5.94
N ASP A 37 -12.02 5.25 5.44
CA ASP A 37 -13.21 4.75 6.09
C ASP A 37 -13.55 3.38 5.49
N LEU A 38 -12.87 2.35 6.00
CA LEU A 38 -13.23 0.98 5.66
C LEU A 38 -14.63 0.72 6.21
N VAL A 39 -15.49 0.08 5.39
CA VAL A 39 -16.79 -0.47 5.82
C VAL A 39 -16.75 -2.01 5.84
N TYR A 40 -16.01 -2.58 4.90
CA TYR A 40 -15.85 -4.02 4.76
C TYR A 40 -14.43 -4.33 4.28
N LEU A 41 -13.79 -5.35 4.88
CA LEU A 41 -12.44 -5.77 4.53
C LEU A 41 -12.43 -7.29 4.31
N GLN A 42 -12.39 -7.70 3.04
CA GLN A 42 -12.18 -9.09 2.67
C GLN A 42 -10.74 -9.30 2.24
N ILE A 43 -10.08 -10.28 2.85
CA ILE A 43 -8.71 -10.65 2.50
C ILE A 43 -8.74 -12.06 1.94
N ILE A 44 -8.47 -12.15 0.64
CA ILE A 44 -8.40 -13.42 -0.07
C ILE A 44 -6.95 -13.88 -0.09
N HIS A 45 -6.69 -15.08 0.41
CA HIS A 45 -5.35 -15.65 0.45
C HIS A 45 -5.33 -17.08 -0.09
N PRO A 46 -4.19 -17.58 -0.60
CA PRO A 46 -4.09 -18.96 -1.04
C PRO A 46 -4.29 -19.91 0.15
N SER A 47 -4.99 -21.03 -0.09
CA SER A 47 -5.34 -22.02 0.95
C SER A 47 -4.14 -22.63 1.66
N SER A 48 -3.00 -22.73 0.98
CA SER A 48 -1.77 -23.28 1.56
C SER A 48 -1.10 -22.36 2.60
N ILE A 49 -1.44 -21.06 2.63
CA ILE A 49 -0.91 -20.12 3.62
C ILE A 49 -1.92 -19.98 4.76
N PRO A 50 -1.51 -20.22 6.02
CA PRO A 50 -2.40 -20.08 7.15
C PRO A 50 -2.78 -18.61 7.38
N GLU A 51 -4.04 -18.38 7.75
CA GLU A 51 -4.60 -17.05 8.00
C GLU A 51 -3.74 -16.23 8.99
N ARG A 52 -3.23 -16.90 10.03
CA ARG A 52 -2.37 -16.29 11.06
C ARG A 52 -1.13 -15.63 10.46
N GLU A 53 -0.53 -16.23 9.44
CA GLU A 53 0.65 -15.68 8.79
C GLU A 53 0.32 -14.47 7.93
N VAL A 54 -0.79 -14.51 7.19
CA VAL A 54 -1.28 -13.38 6.38
C VAL A 54 -1.51 -12.18 7.29
N ARG A 55 -2.25 -12.39 8.38
CA ARG A 55 -2.54 -11.37 9.40
C ARG A 55 -1.26 -10.80 9.99
N ARG A 56 -0.30 -11.66 10.38
CA ARG A 56 0.99 -11.24 10.93
C ARG A 56 1.78 -10.39 9.92
N ARG A 57 1.86 -10.81 8.66
CA ARG A 57 2.60 -10.08 7.61
C ARG A 57 1.97 -8.73 7.32
N LEU A 58 0.64 -8.65 7.24
CA LEU A 58 -0.07 -7.38 7.04
C LEU A 58 0.17 -6.42 8.21
N ARG A 59 0.16 -6.90 9.46
CA ARG A 59 0.50 -6.08 10.64
C ARG A 59 1.94 -5.59 10.63
N LEU A 60 2.87 -6.45 10.26
CA LEU A 60 4.28 -6.07 10.16
C LEU A 60 4.47 -5.02 9.07
N LEU A 61 3.82 -5.20 7.93
CA LEU A 61 3.81 -4.25 6.83
C LEU A 61 3.26 -2.89 7.29
N THR A 62 2.07 -2.84 7.90
CA THR A 62 1.50 -1.56 8.37
C THR A 62 2.38 -0.89 9.41
N LYS A 63 2.94 -1.64 10.36
CA LYS A 63 3.84 -1.11 11.40
C LYS A 63 5.11 -0.50 10.80
N GLN A 64 5.79 -1.22 9.91
CA GLN A 64 7.00 -0.75 9.26
C GLN A 64 6.72 0.47 8.37
N ARG A 65 5.63 0.40 7.59
CA ARG A 65 5.28 1.43 6.61
C ARG A 65 4.72 2.69 7.25
N ARG A 66 4.02 2.61 8.39
CA ARG A 66 3.51 3.76 9.14
C ARG A 66 4.64 4.72 9.53
N ARG A 67 5.73 4.22 10.12
CA ARG A 67 6.89 5.06 10.49
C ARG A 67 7.52 5.69 9.25
N LYS A 68 7.73 4.90 8.20
CA LYS A 68 8.35 5.35 6.95
C LYS A 68 7.53 6.44 6.25
N HIS A 69 6.22 6.24 6.10
CA HIS A 69 5.33 7.21 5.48
C HIS A 69 5.17 8.48 6.31
N SER A 70 5.10 8.37 7.65
CA SER A 70 5.04 9.53 8.54
C SER A 70 6.27 10.42 8.39
N MET A 71 7.47 9.83 8.43
CA MET A 71 8.72 10.58 8.28
C MET A 71 8.86 11.19 6.88
N ARG A 72 8.55 10.42 5.82
CA ARG A 72 8.61 10.94 4.45
C ARG A 72 7.59 12.04 4.20
N MET A 73 6.36 11.92 4.72
CA MET A 73 5.35 12.97 4.61
C MET A 73 5.85 14.29 5.21
N ILE A 74 6.42 14.26 6.42
CA ILE A 74 6.98 15.44 7.08
C ILE A 74 8.14 16.01 6.25
N LEU A 75 9.05 15.16 5.78
CA LEU A 75 10.18 15.59 4.96
C LEU A 75 9.72 16.29 3.68
N TRP A 76 8.79 15.68 2.94
CA TRP A 76 8.27 16.26 1.70
C TRP A 76 7.50 17.56 1.96
N ALA A 77 6.70 17.63 3.03
CA ALA A 77 6.00 18.85 3.42
C ALA A 77 6.98 19.97 3.81
N ALA A 78 8.03 19.66 4.57
CA ALA A 78 9.07 20.61 4.96
C ALA A 78 9.84 21.13 3.73
N THR A 79 10.17 20.27 2.77
CA THR A 79 10.80 20.69 1.50
C THR A 79 9.86 21.49 0.60
N ALA A 80 8.55 21.26 0.68
CA ALA A 80 7.57 22.03 -0.09
C ALA A 80 7.47 23.48 0.41
N ALA A 81 7.62 23.72 1.71
CA ALA A 81 7.44 25.03 2.33
C ALA A 81 8.30 26.17 1.75
N PRO A 82 9.62 26.00 1.50
CA PRO A 82 10.39 27.04 0.80
C PRO A 82 10.09 27.04 -0.72
N LEU A 83 9.74 25.88 -1.29
CA LEU A 83 9.45 25.75 -2.72
C LEU A 83 8.12 26.40 -3.13
N THR A 84 7.17 26.55 -2.23
CA THR A 84 5.91 27.26 -2.52
C THR A 84 6.14 28.75 -2.80
N LEU A 85 7.25 29.34 -2.36
CA LEU A 85 7.64 30.70 -2.76
C LEU A 85 7.87 30.81 -4.28
N LEU A 86 8.27 29.71 -4.94
CA LEU A 86 8.41 29.67 -6.40
C LEU A 86 7.07 29.72 -7.14
N LEU A 87 5.94 29.40 -6.50
CA LEU A 87 4.60 29.57 -7.13
C LEU A 87 4.28 31.04 -7.40
N LEU A 88 4.92 31.96 -6.69
CA LEU A 88 4.75 33.40 -6.89
C LEU A 88 5.46 33.90 -8.16
N THR A 89 6.38 33.10 -8.72
CA THR A 89 7.14 33.44 -9.92
C THR A 89 6.46 32.90 -11.18
N PRO A 90 6.65 33.51 -12.36
CA PRO A 90 6.10 33.00 -13.62
C PRO A 90 6.79 31.70 -14.11
N ILE A 91 7.75 31.17 -13.35
CA ILE A 91 8.47 29.92 -13.65
C ILE A 91 7.58 28.73 -13.25
N PRO A 92 7.49 27.66 -14.06
CA PRO A 92 6.69 26.50 -13.70
C PRO A 92 7.18 25.87 -12.38
N ALA A 93 6.38 26.00 -11.32
CA ALA A 93 6.68 25.49 -9.99
C ALA A 93 6.50 23.96 -9.86
N LEU A 94 6.87 23.20 -10.90
CA LEU A 94 6.82 21.74 -10.96
C LEU A 94 7.46 21.07 -9.72
N PRO A 95 8.61 21.55 -9.19
CA PRO A 95 9.17 20.97 -7.97
C PRO A 95 8.24 21.10 -6.76
N ALA A 96 7.59 22.26 -6.59
CA ALA A 96 6.67 22.50 -5.49
C ALA A 96 5.43 21.60 -5.60
N TYR A 97 4.84 21.51 -6.79
CA TYR A 97 3.73 20.59 -7.06
C TYR A 97 4.12 19.14 -6.77
N TYR A 98 5.32 18.72 -7.15
CA TYR A 98 5.82 17.38 -6.88
C TYR A 98 5.99 17.10 -5.39
N CYS A 99 6.59 18.01 -4.63
CA CYS A 99 6.75 17.84 -3.18
C CYS A 99 5.39 17.76 -2.47
N LEU A 100 4.43 18.62 -2.85
CA LEU A 100 3.06 18.56 -2.33
C LEU A 100 2.37 17.25 -2.68
N TYR A 101 2.48 16.81 -3.94
CA TYR A 101 1.96 15.51 -4.38
C TYR A 101 2.54 14.36 -3.55
N ARG A 102 3.86 14.33 -3.32
CA ARG A 102 4.51 13.28 -2.51
C ARG A 102 4.10 13.33 -1.05
N ALA A 103 3.94 14.52 -0.47
CA ALA A 103 3.42 14.67 0.89
C ALA A 103 1.98 14.13 1.00
N PHE A 104 1.11 14.47 0.04
CA PHE A 104 -0.26 13.98 -0.02
C PHE A 104 -0.33 12.45 -0.23
N SER A 105 0.46 11.91 -1.16
CA SER A 105 0.56 10.47 -1.43
C SER A 105 0.94 9.68 -0.17
N HIS A 106 1.92 10.18 0.59
CA HIS A 106 2.31 9.56 1.85
C HIS A 106 1.28 9.71 2.96
N ARG A 107 0.55 10.83 3.00
CA ARG A 107 -0.59 11.00 3.92
C ARG A 107 -1.69 9.98 3.61
N GLN A 108 -2.01 9.77 2.34
CA GLN A 108 -3.02 8.80 1.92
C GLN A 108 -2.61 7.35 2.27
N ALA A 109 -1.37 6.96 1.98
CA ALA A 109 -0.84 5.65 2.39
C ALA A 109 -0.84 5.46 3.93
N LEU A 110 -0.58 6.53 4.68
CA LEU A 110 -0.63 6.52 6.14
C LEU A 110 -2.06 6.33 6.66
N ALA A 111 -3.06 6.93 6.00
CA ALA A 111 -4.47 6.69 6.30
C ALA A 111 -4.82 5.20 6.11
N GLY A 112 -4.47 4.59 4.97
CA GLY A 112 -4.70 3.17 4.72
C GLY A 112 -3.99 2.25 5.74
N CYS A 113 -2.77 2.60 6.18
CA CYS A 113 -2.10 1.90 7.27
C CYS A 113 -2.89 1.93 8.59
N ARG A 114 -3.51 3.07 8.92
CA ARG A 114 -4.32 3.21 10.13
C ARG A 114 -5.57 2.37 10.03
N SER A 115 -6.33 2.52 8.94
CA SER A 115 -7.56 1.76 8.70
C SER A 115 -7.33 0.25 8.79
N LEU A 116 -6.23 -0.26 8.21
CA LEU A 116 -5.88 -1.67 8.29
C LEU A 116 -5.46 -2.10 9.72
N THR A 117 -4.77 -1.24 10.45
CA THR A 117 -4.38 -1.52 11.84
C THR A 117 -5.59 -1.56 12.77
N ASP A 118 -6.52 -0.63 12.57
CA ASP A 118 -7.76 -0.52 13.35
C ASP A 118 -8.62 -1.76 13.12
N ALA A 119 -8.83 -2.16 11.85
CA ALA A 119 -9.56 -3.38 11.49
C ALA A 119 -8.99 -4.65 12.18
N PHE A 120 -7.67 -4.79 12.25
CA PHE A 120 -7.05 -5.93 12.92
C PHE A 120 -7.10 -5.87 14.45
N SER A 121 -7.13 -4.68 15.04
CA SER A 121 -7.17 -4.50 16.50
C SER A 121 -8.53 -4.93 17.07
N HIS A 122 -9.62 -4.72 16.32
CA HIS A 122 -10.95 -5.19 16.73
C HIS A 122 -11.06 -6.70 16.77
N ASN A 123 -10.52 -7.40 15.76
CA ASN A 123 -10.54 -8.86 15.74
C ASN A 123 -9.80 -9.44 16.95
N ASP A 124 -8.67 -8.83 17.35
CA ASP A 124 -7.93 -9.24 18.55
C ASP A 124 -8.73 -8.98 19.83
N ALA A 125 -9.38 -7.82 19.94
CA ALA A 125 -10.22 -7.51 21.11
C ALA A 125 -11.39 -8.50 21.25
N GLN A 126 -12.02 -8.90 20.14
CA GLN A 126 -13.07 -9.91 20.13
C GLN A 126 -12.53 -11.31 20.48
N GLN A 127 -11.37 -11.70 19.94
CA GLN A 127 -10.72 -12.97 20.27
C GLN A 127 -10.34 -13.03 21.76
N LEU A 128 -9.77 -11.96 22.32
CA LEU A 128 -9.42 -11.88 23.74
C LEU A 128 -10.65 -12.00 24.66
N GLN A 129 -11.79 -11.41 24.28
CA GLN A 129 -13.06 -11.56 25.00
C GLN A 129 -13.57 -13.01 25.01
N SER A 130 -13.34 -13.76 23.93
CA SER A 130 -13.77 -15.16 23.83
C SER A 130 -12.91 -16.16 24.62
N VAL A 131 -11.62 -15.84 24.84
CA VAL A 131 -10.64 -16.76 25.46
C VAL A 131 -10.57 -16.61 26.98
N SER A 132 -10.89 -15.44 27.55
CA SER A 132 -10.78 -15.19 28.99
C SER A 132 -11.92 -14.32 29.54
N PRO A 133 -13.02 -14.93 30.02
CA PRO A 133 -14.12 -14.19 30.64
C PRO A 133 -13.76 -13.59 32.01
N GLU A 134 -12.69 -14.06 32.66
CA GLU A 134 -12.32 -13.68 34.04
C GLU A 134 -11.58 -12.34 34.13
N SER A 135 -10.78 -11.98 33.12
CA SER A 135 -10.13 -10.67 32.99
C SER A 135 -11.06 -9.56 32.46
N ALA A 136 -12.27 -9.92 32.00
CA ALA A 136 -13.23 -8.98 31.43
C ALA A 136 -13.96 -8.14 32.48
N VAL A 137 -13.86 -8.47 33.77
CA VAL A 137 -14.60 -7.77 34.84
C VAL A 137 -14.00 -6.40 35.16
N THR A 138 -12.68 -6.23 35.07
CA THR A 138 -11.98 -4.97 35.38
C THR A 138 -12.04 -3.94 34.24
N ALA A 139 -12.26 -4.38 33.00
CA ALA A 139 -12.36 -3.51 31.82
C ALA A 139 -13.75 -2.88 31.61
N LYS A 140 -14.78 -3.34 32.32
CA LYS A 140 -16.20 -2.98 32.09
C LYS A 140 -16.54 -1.49 32.24
N ALA A 141 -15.71 -0.70 32.92
CA ALA A 141 -15.92 0.74 33.07
C ALA A 141 -15.50 1.59 31.84
N GLN A 142 -14.61 1.08 30.97
CA GLN A 142 -14.19 1.77 29.72
C GLN A 142 -15.04 1.38 28.50
N ILE A 143 -15.77 0.26 28.59
CA ILE A 143 -16.49 -0.37 27.46
C ILE A 143 -17.72 0.43 26.99
N VAL A 144 -18.34 1.25 27.84
CA VAL A 144 -19.58 1.97 27.51
C VAL A 144 -19.35 3.18 26.60
N TYR A 145 -18.17 3.84 26.70
CA TYR A 145 -17.83 4.99 25.85
C TYR A 145 -17.28 4.55 24.47
N GLU A 146 -16.69 3.35 24.40
CA GLU A 146 -16.12 2.81 23.16
C GLU A 146 -17.13 1.99 22.34
N LYS A 147 -18.20 1.47 22.97
CA LYS A 147 -19.27 0.68 22.32
C LYS A 147 -19.93 1.39 21.12
N LYS A 148 -20.18 2.69 21.23
CA LYS A 148 -20.80 3.50 20.17
C LYS A 148 -19.85 3.78 18.99
N LYS A 149 -18.54 3.65 19.20
CA LYS A 149 -17.51 3.74 18.17
C LYS A 149 -17.23 2.36 17.56
N LEU A 150 -17.43 1.28 18.32
CA LEU A 150 -17.14 -0.10 17.95
C LEU A 150 -18.21 -0.72 17.01
N GLU A 151 -19.46 -0.26 17.09
CA GLU A 151 -20.56 -0.77 16.26
C GLU A 151 -20.44 -0.38 14.77
N ASP A 152 -19.69 0.68 14.46
CA ASP A 152 -19.40 1.13 13.08
C ASP A 152 -18.09 0.52 12.51
N MET A 153 -17.39 -0.36 13.24
CA MET A 153 -16.02 -0.77 12.88
C MET A 153 -15.95 -2.13 12.17
N VAL A 154 -15.13 -2.16 11.12
CA VAL A 154 -15.03 -3.26 10.16
C VAL A 154 -14.36 -4.49 10.73
N GLN A 155 -15.00 -5.64 10.55
CA GLN A 155 -14.39 -6.94 10.81
C GLN A 155 -13.72 -7.48 9.55
N PRO A 156 -12.40 -7.76 9.58
CA PRO A 156 -11.71 -8.38 8.45
C PRO A 156 -12.17 -9.83 8.29
N THR A 157 -12.77 -10.15 7.14
CA THR A 157 -13.11 -11.52 6.75
C THR A 157 -11.96 -12.12 5.94
N MET A 158 -11.38 -13.20 6.44
CA MET A 158 -10.32 -13.93 5.74
C MET A 158 -10.95 -15.09 4.96
N VAL A 159 -10.72 -15.12 3.66
CA VAL A 159 -11.24 -16.17 2.76
C VAL A 159 -10.07 -16.90 2.13
N SER A 160 -9.96 -18.19 2.42
CA SER A 160 -9.02 -19.06 1.74
C SER A 160 -9.54 -19.41 0.35
N SER A 161 -8.68 -19.32 -0.67
CA SER A 161 -9.02 -19.67 -2.04
C SER A 161 -8.08 -20.75 -2.57
N ALA A 162 -8.65 -21.91 -2.92
CA ALA A 162 -7.94 -23.00 -3.58
C ALA A 162 -7.57 -22.65 -5.03
N GLU A 163 -8.39 -21.84 -5.70
CA GLU A 163 -8.12 -21.35 -7.06
C GLU A 163 -6.86 -20.48 -7.08
N LEU A 164 -6.72 -19.57 -6.11
CA LEU A 164 -5.54 -18.74 -5.96
C LEU A 164 -4.29 -19.58 -5.65
N ASP A 165 -4.46 -20.67 -4.88
CA ASP A 165 -3.38 -21.59 -4.55
C ASP A 165 -2.87 -22.35 -5.78
N ALA A 166 -3.77 -22.82 -6.63
CA ALA A 166 -3.42 -23.52 -7.87
C ALA A 166 -2.64 -22.63 -8.86
N ILE A 167 -2.94 -21.33 -8.89
CA ILE A 167 -2.28 -20.37 -9.78
C ILE A 167 -0.95 -19.88 -9.17
N VAL A 168 -0.96 -19.45 -7.91
CA VAL A 168 0.21 -18.82 -7.28
C VAL A 168 1.23 -19.86 -6.83
N LYS A 169 0.82 -21.07 -6.43
CA LYS A 169 1.71 -22.16 -5.97
C LYS A 169 2.79 -21.68 -4.98
N PRO A 170 2.41 -21.08 -3.84
CA PRO A 170 3.32 -20.34 -2.98
C PRO A 170 4.51 -21.16 -2.44
N GLN A 171 4.39 -22.49 -2.34
CA GLN A 171 5.50 -23.35 -1.92
C GLN A 171 6.67 -23.37 -2.93
N VAL A 172 6.39 -23.25 -4.23
CA VAL A 172 7.41 -23.22 -5.29
C VAL A 172 8.04 -21.83 -5.42
N ARG A 173 7.39 -20.79 -4.89
CA ARG A 173 7.77 -19.38 -5.06
C ARG A 173 8.91 -18.91 -4.18
N LEU A 174 9.42 -19.75 -3.28
CA LEU A 174 10.64 -19.44 -2.54
C LEU A 174 11.84 -19.30 -3.49
N ASN A 175 11.85 -20.07 -4.58
CA ASN A 175 12.97 -20.13 -5.52
C ASN A 175 12.65 -19.49 -6.87
N ASN A 176 11.38 -19.48 -7.29
CA ASN A 176 10.97 -19.00 -8.60
C ASN A 176 10.03 -17.79 -8.50
N PRO A 177 10.29 -16.70 -9.25
CA PRO A 177 9.34 -15.58 -9.31
C PRO A 177 8.00 -16.04 -9.89
N ILE A 178 6.92 -15.30 -9.58
CA ILE A 178 5.62 -15.52 -10.22
C ILE A 178 5.72 -15.19 -11.72
N GLU A 179 5.13 -15.99 -12.60
CA GLU A 179 5.19 -15.74 -14.05
C GLU A 179 4.10 -14.77 -14.50
N ASP A 180 4.33 -14.04 -15.59
CA ASP A 180 3.36 -13.05 -16.10
C ASP A 180 2.04 -13.70 -16.50
N ALA A 181 2.07 -14.91 -17.06
CA ALA A 181 0.87 -15.66 -17.39
C ALA A 181 0.01 -15.97 -16.16
N GLU A 182 0.63 -16.28 -15.03
CA GLU A 182 -0.06 -16.58 -13.77
C GLU A 182 -0.64 -15.31 -13.15
N VAL A 183 0.12 -14.21 -13.18
CA VAL A 183 -0.37 -12.90 -12.72
C VAL A 183 -1.58 -12.44 -13.55
N MET A 184 -1.55 -12.64 -14.86
CA MET A 184 -2.68 -12.30 -15.73
C MET A 184 -3.92 -13.16 -15.42
N LYS A 185 -3.73 -14.45 -15.14
CA LYS A 185 -4.83 -15.34 -14.68
C LYS A 185 -5.45 -14.82 -13.38
N VAL A 186 -4.63 -14.50 -12.37
CA VAL A 186 -5.12 -13.91 -11.10
C VAL A 186 -5.86 -12.59 -11.34
N GLY A 187 -5.30 -11.72 -12.18
CA GLY A 187 -5.90 -10.43 -12.54
C GLY A 187 -7.28 -10.61 -13.18
N SER A 188 -7.44 -11.58 -14.08
CA SER A 188 -8.72 -11.89 -14.70
C SER A 188 -9.74 -12.48 -13.72
N LEU A 189 -9.29 -13.34 -12.79
CA LEU A 189 -10.14 -14.01 -11.81
C LEU A 189 -10.78 -13.01 -10.85
N TYR A 190 -10.00 -12.08 -10.31
CA TYR A 190 -10.45 -11.08 -9.33
C TYR A 190 -10.79 -9.72 -9.93
N ARG A 191 -10.80 -9.60 -11.27
CA ARG A 191 -11.03 -8.34 -11.99
C ARG A 191 -10.10 -7.20 -11.52
N ILE A 192 -8.86 -7.56 -11.18
CA ILE A 192 -7.85 -6.58 -10.74
C ILE A 192 -7.13 -6.07 -11.98
N ASN A 193 -7.49 -4.85 -12.37
CA ASN A 193 -6.80 -4.15 -13.43
C ASN A 193 -5.38 -3.79 -12.99
N ASN A 194 -4.43 -3.82 -13.93
CA ASN A 194 -3.04 -3.41 -13.73
C ASN A 194 -2.24 -4.27 -12.72
N LEU A 195 -2.72 -5.46 -12.33
CA LEU A 195 -1.99 -6.35 -11.42
C LEU A 195 -0.59 -6.70 -11.98
N LEU A 196 -0.49 -6.95 -13.28
CA LEU A 196 0.78 -7.21 -13.96
C LEU A 196 1.76 -6.05 -13.79
N GLU A 197 1.30 -4.80 -13.89
CA GLU A 197 2.14 -3.62 -13.73
C GLU A 197 2.66 -3.51 -12.29
N HIS A 198 1.80 -3.77 -11.29
CA HIS A 198 2.21 -3.78 -9.88
C HIS A 198 3.25 -4.85 -9.58
N VAL A 199 3.08 -6.06 -10.12
CA VAL A 199 4.04 -7.15 -9.95
C VAL A 199 5.35 -6.83 -10.68
N ALA A 200 5.31 -6.31 -11.90
CA ALA A 200 6.49 -5.89 -12.64
C ALA A 200 7.30 -4.82 -11.89
N LYS A 201 6.60 -3.82 -11.29
CA LYS A 201 7.21 -2.81 -10.42
C LYS A 201 7.87 -3.43 -9.19
N ALA A 202 7.19 -4.37 -8.53
CA ALA A 202 7.74 -5.09 -7.38
C ALA A 202 9.00 -5.91 -7.74
N ARG A 203 8.99 -6.61 -8.89
CA ARG A 203 10.17 -7.34 -9.37
C ARG A 203 11.33 -6.41 -9.69
N LYS A 204 11.06 -5.28 -10.36
CA LYS A 204 12.09 -4.26 -10.66
C LYS A 204 12.72 -3.71 -9.38
N GLN A 205 11.91 -3.49 -8.33
CA GLN A 205 12.42 -3.04 -7.04
C GLN A 205 13.26 -4.13 -6.34
N ALA A 206 12.81 -5.40 -6.38
CA ALA A 206 13.54 -6.52 -5.80
C ALA A 206 14.89 -6.77 -6.51
N ALA A 207 14.89 -6.77 -7.85
CA ALA A 207 16.11 -6.89 -8.65
C ALA A 207 17.06 -5.68 -8.47
N GLY A 208 16.51 -4.47 -8.36
CA GLY A 208 17.28 -3.26 -8.08
C GLY A 208 17.85 -3.19 -6.66
N ALA A 209 17.29 -3.93 -5.70
CA ALA A 209 17.86 -4.13 -4.38
C ALA A 209 18.98 -5.18 -4.37
N MET A 210 18.98 -6.11 -5.34
CA MET A 210 19.95 -7.19 -5.48
C MET A 210 21.26 -6.73 -6.15
N PHE A 211 21.22 -5.67 -6.97
CA PHE A 211 22.40 -5.03 -7.54
C PHE A 211 22.42 -3.55 -7.14
N PRO A 212 23.20 -3.14 -6.13
CA PRO A 212 23.38 -1.71 -5.85
C PRO A 212 23.93 -1.06 -7.12
N ARG A 213 23.25 -0.02 -7.62
CA ARG A 213 23.80 0.81 -8.68
C ARG A 213 25.13 1.35 -8.19
N HIS A 214 26.24 0.88 -8.77
CA HIS A 214 27.50 1.59 -8.67
C HIS A 214 27.22 3.01 -9.16
N VAL A 215 27.35 3.95 -8.21
CA VAL A 215 27.30 5.37 -8.48
C VAL A 215 28.60 5.66 -9.22
N ASN A 216 28.55 5.66 -10.55
CA ASN A 216 29.65 6.23 -11.32
C ASN A 216 29.60 7.73 -11.05
N GLY A 217 30.62 8.22 -10.33
CA GLY A 217 30.88 9.63 -10.09
C GLY A 217 31.23 10.39 -11.36
#